data_AF-A0A0C9XHM6-F1
#
_entry.id   AF-A0A0C9XHM6-F1
#
_cell.length_a   1.000
_cell.length_b   1.000
_cell.length_c   1.000
_cell.angle_alpha   90.00
_cell.angle_beta   90.00
_cell.angle_gamma   90.00
#
_symmetry.space_group_name_H-M   'P 1'
#
loop_
_entity.id
_entity.type
_entity.pdbx_description
1 polymer ?
#
loop_
_entity_poly.entity_id
_entity_poly.type
_entity_poly.pdbx_seq_one_letter_code
_entity_poly.pdbx_strand_id
1 'polypeptide(L)'
;MANIIRSAKSGIDWTHNDLYSHPITIHQEDHLLLIFTSQELPQPVIDQELLTILDADNMQQDRNAELIGLLDLAMIRDKGETAVDDFVVELFKVLGYVHRQRLARTRVDLPLLICSEQIYATTDVCILDRSQNDILLLVQEDKRSEPISARAQLVAEAVAAFNKNNARREAMGLSPLVSKVSYFLSWLIG
;
A
#
# COMPACT_ATOMS: atom_id res chain seq x y z
N MET A 1 -24.75 14.18 -21.02
CA MET A 1 -23.72 13.13 -21.26
C MET A 1 -22.38 13.85 -21.35
N ALA A 2 -21.56 13.75 -20.30
CA ALA A 2 -20.26 14.41 -20.28
C ALA A 2 -19.27 13.60 -21.13
N ASN A 3 -18.55 14.24 -22.03
CA ASN A 3 -17.41 13.63 -22.73
C ASN A 3 -16.28 13.45 -21.72
N ILE A 4 -16.14 12.23 -21.18
CA ILE A 4 -15.00 11.88 -20.34
C ILE A 4 -13.77 11.83 -21.25
N ILE A 5 -12.94 12.88 -21.20
CA ILE A 5 -11.68 12.94 -21.95
C ILE A 5 -10.70 11.99 -21.27
N ARG A 6 -10.19 11.00 -22.03
CA ARG A 6 -9.09 10.15 -21.61
C ARG A 6 -7.79 10.92 -21.84
N SER A 7 -7.11 11.31 -20.77
CA SER A 7 -5.77 11.92 -20.81
C SER A 7 -4.83 11.11 -19.94
N ALA A 8 -3.54 11.08 -20.29
CA ALA A 8 -2.53 10.55 -19.38
C ALA A 8 -2.41 11.48 -18.17
N LYS A 9 -2.50 10.92 -16.97
CA LYS A 9 -2.44 11.64 -15.70
C LYS A 9 -1.65 10.82 -14.70
N SER A 10 -0.76 11.47 -13.95
CA SER A 10 -0.06 10.84 -12.81
C SER A 10 -1.05 10.11 -11.92
N GLY A 11 -0.63 8.99 -11.31
CA GLY A 11 -1.50 8.20 -10.42
C GLY A 11 -2.14 9.07 -9.33
N ILE A 12 -1.41 10.06 -8.81
CA ILE A 12 -1.89 11.01 -7.80
C ILE A 12 -3.05 11.90 -8.28
N ASP A 13 -3.15 12.13 -9.59
CA ASP A 13 -4.16 12.98 -10.23
C ASP A 13 -5.38 12.16 -10.69
N TRP A 14 -5.40 10.84 -10.43
CA TRP A 14 -6.55 10.01 -10.74
C TRP A 14 -7.74 10.33 -9.85
N THR A 15 -8.90 10.38 -10.48
CA THR A 15 -10.21 10.65 -9.87
C THR A 15 -11.18 9.53 -10.24
N HIS A 16 -12.41 9.60 -9.72
CA HIS A 16 -13.48 8.68 -10.13
C HIS A 16 -13.69 8.58 -11.64
N ASN A 17 -13.52 9.69 -12.38
CA ASN A 17 -13.71 9.71 -13.83
C ASN A 17 -12.72 8.78 -14.54
N ASP A 18 -11.51 8.69 -14.00
CA ASP A 18 -10.46 7.85 -14.55
C ASP A 18 -10.81 6.36 -14.32
N LEU A 19 -11.39 6.01 -13.16
CA LEU A 19 -11.93 4.66 -12.90
C LEU A 19 -13.03 4.27 -13.89
N TYR A 20 -13.97 5.17 -14.20
CA TYR A 20 -15.04 4.90 -15.19
C TYR A 20 -14.52 4.82 -16.63
N SER A 21 -13.37 5.42 -16.91
CA SER A 21 -12.81 5.47 -18.25
C SER A 21 -12.08 4.18 -18.65
N HIS A 22 -11.73 3.34 -17.67
CA HIS A 22 -11.01 2.07 -17.83
C HIS A 22 -11.90 0.88 -17.45
N PRO A 23 -11.70 -0.32 -18.01
CA PRO A 23 -12.47 -1.52 -17.69
C PRO A 23 -12.03 -2.11 -16.34
N ILE A 24 -12.14 -1.33 -15.26
CA ILE A 24 -11.72 -1.71 -13.91
C ILE A 24 -12.98 -2.08 -13.12
N THR A 25 -13.00 -3.29 -12.59
CA THR A 25 -14.06 -3.74 -11.68
C THR A 25 -13.50 -3.75 -10.26
N ILE A 26 -14.13 -3.01 -9.36
CA ILE A 26 -13.71 -2.91 -7.96
C ILE A 26 -14.69 -3.72 -7.11
N HIS A 27 -14.17 -4.71 -6.40
CA HIS A 27 -14.92 -5.47 -5.40
C HIS A 27 -14.39 -5.07 -4.03
N GLN A 28 -15.27 -4.53 -3.17
CA GLN A 28 -14.93 -4.29 -1.77
C GLN A 28 -15.01 -5.62 -1.03
N GLU A 29 -13.90 -6.03 -0.42
CA GLU A 29 -13.82 -7.24 0.38
C GLU A 29 -13.56 -6.89 1.84
N ASP A 30 -14.33 -7.50 2.74
CA ASP A 30 -14.31 -7.22 4.17
C ASP A 30 -13.35 -8.17 4.90
N HIS A 31 -12.12 -8.23 4.40
CA HIS A 31 -11.18 -9.30 4.76
C HIS A 31 -9.86 -8.77 5.31
N LEU A 32 -9.88 -8.15 6.50
CA LEU A 32 -8.66 -8.00 7.29
C LEU A 32 -7.95 -9.36 7.44
N LEU A 33 -8.70 -10.44 7.68
CA LEU A 33 -8.16 -11.80 7.76
C LEU A 33 -7.47 -12.28 6.48
N LEU A 34 -7.95 -11.96 5.28
CA LEU A 34 -7.34 -12.48 4.03
C LEU A 34 -5.98 -11.81 3.76
N ILE A 35 -5.78 -10.55 4.17
CA ILE A 35 -4.50 -9.84 4.08
C ILE A 35 -3.44 -10.53 4.95
N PHE A 36 -3.79 -10.85 6.21
CA PHE A 36 -2.87 -11.47 7.18
C PHE A 36 -2.81 -13.01 7.12
N THR A 37 -3.55 -13.66 6.22
CA THR A 37 -3.56 -15.14 6.07
C THR A 37 -3.27 -15.64 4.66
N SER A 38 -3.00 -14.73 3.72
CA SER A 38 -2.64 -15.09 2.36
C SER A 38 -1.31 -15.86 2.30
N GLN A 39 -1.15 -16.72 1.30
CA GLN A 39 0.11 -17.47 1.13
C GLN A 39 1.32 -16.55 0.86
N GLU A 40 1.08 -15.29 0.47
CA GLU A 40 2.11 -14.30 0.20
C GLU A 40 2.62 -13.61 1.48
N LEU A 41 1.78 -13.38 2.48
CA LEU A 41 2.16 -12.80 3.78
C LEU A 41 1.90 -13.81 4.92
N PRO A 42 2.94 -14.29 5.63
CA PRO A 42 2.75 -15.27 6.70
C PRO A 42 1.85 -14.71 7.81
N GLN A 43 1.25 -15.57 8.64
CA GLN A 43 0.53 -15.07 9.82
C GLN A 43 1.49 -14.29 10.73
N PRO A 44 1.12 -13.08 11.15
CA PRO A 44 1.97 -12.28 12.01
C PRO A 44 2.04 -12.90 13.41
N VAL A 45 3.22 -12.80 14.03
CA VAL A 45 3.38 -13.11 15.46
C VAL A 45 3.26 -11.79 16.22
N ILE A 46 2.11 -11.58 16.84
CA ILE A 46 1.84 -10.36 17.62
C ILE A 46 2.33 -10.56 19.05
N ASP A 47 3.09 -9.60 19.56
CA ASP A 47 3.53 -9.58 20.95
C ASP A 47 2.32 -9.40 21.88
N GLN A 48 2.24 -10.20 22.94
CA GLN A 48 1.13 -10.14 23.89
C GLN A 48 1.06 -8.79 24.61
N GLU A 49 2.20 -8.12 24.76
CA GLU A 49 2.27 -6.77 25.34
C GLU A 49 1.44 -5.76 24.53
N LEU A 50 1.52 -5.79 23.19
CA LEU A 50 0.72 -4.91 22.31
C LEU A 50 -0.79 -5.14 22.44
N LEU A 51 -1.21 -6.33 22.90
CA LEU A 51 -2.61 -6.67 23.09
C LEU A 51 -3.14 -6.28 24.48
N THR A 52 -2.27 -5.93 25.42
CA THR A 52 -2.62 -5.77 26.84
C THR A 52 -2.24 -4.41 27.42
N ILE A 53 -1.22 -3.76 26.86
CA ILE A 53 -0.74 -2.45 27.27
C ILE A 53 -1.00 -1.47 26.14
N LEU A 54 -1.75 -0.40 26.42
CA LEU A 54 -2.15 0.59 25.41
C LEU A 54 -1.27 1.84 25.42
N ASP A 55 -0.55 2.07 26.52
CA ASP A 55 0.27 3.27 26.73
C ASP A 55 1.74 2.91 26.56
N ALA A 56 2.42 3.59 25.63
CA ALA A 56 3.81 3.37 25.30
C ALA A 56 4.74 3.49 26.53
N ASP A 57 4.43 4.40 27.47
CA ASP A 57 5.26 4.63 28.67
C ASP A 57 5.23 3.43 29.64
N ASN A 58 4.23 2.57 29.52
CA ASN A 58 4.07 1.38 30.37
C ASN A 58 4.61 0.10 29.72
N MET A 59 5.09 0.16 28.48
CA MET A 59 5.62 -0.99 27.76
C MET A 59 7.03 -1.33 28.20
N GLN A 60 7.34 -2.62 28.29
CA GLN A 60 8.64 -3.16 28.63
C GLN A 60 9.55 -3.30 27.41
N GLN A 61 8.97 -3.51 26.21
CA GLN A 61 9.73 -3.62 24.98
C GLN A 61 9.77 -2.27 24.24
N ASP A 62 10.95 -1.72 24.03
CA ASP A 62 11.16 -0.46 23.29
C ASP A 62 10.50 -0.48 21.91
N ARG A 63 10.55 -1.62 21.21
CA ARG A 63 9.92 -1.78 19.88
C ARG A 63 8.39 -1.61 19.93
N ASN A 64 7.76 -2.03 21.02
CA ASN A 64 6.31 -1.94 21.17
C ASN A 64 5.95 -0.50 21.55
N ALA A 65 6.74 0.12 22.44
CA ALA A 65 6.60 1.53 22.79
C ALA A 65 6.76 2.45 21.57
N GLU A 66 7.76 2.18 20.72
CA GLU A 66 7.98 2.92 19.46
C GLU A 66 6.79 2.78 18.51
N LEU A 67 6.26 1.57 18.33
CA LEU A 67 5.08 1.35 17.47
C LEU A 67 3.86 2.14 17.96
N ILE A 68 3.57 2.13 19.26
CA ILE A 68 2.46 2.89 19.82
C ILE A 68 2.71 4.40 19.75
N GLY A 69 3.91 4.87 20.04
CA GLY A 69 4.25 6.29 19.90
C GLY A 69 4.09 6.79 18.46
N LEU A 70 4.47 5.98 17.47
CA LEU A 70 4.23 6.28 16.05
C LEU A 70 2.73 6.30 15.71
N LEU A 71 1.95 5.37 16.27
CA LEU A 71 0.48 5.39 16.13
C LEU A 71 -0.11 6.67 16.71
N ASP A 72 0.28 7.06 17.91
CA ASP A 72 -0.19 8.29 18.56
C ASP A 72 0.13 9.53 17.73
N LEU A 73 1.33 9.61 17.15
CA LEU A 73 1.73 10.67 16.24
C LEU A 73 0.90 10.66 14.94
N ALA A 74 0.66 9.49 14.36
CA ALA A 74 -0.16 9.33 13.15
C ALA A 74 -1.62 9.76 13.36
N MET A 75 -2.14 9.57 14.58
CA MET A 75 -3.50 9.99 14.96
C MET A 75 -3.64 11.51 15.17
N ILE A 76 -2.55 12.29 15.15
CA ILE A 76 -2.62 13.76 15.26
C ILE A 76 -3.20 14.37 13.99
N ARG A 77 -4.34 15.06 14.13
CA ARG A 77 -5.14 15.55 13.01
C ARG A 77 -4.40 16.50 12.06
N ASP A 78 -3.52 17.38 12.53
CA ASP A 78 -2.96 18.42 11.64
C ASP A 78 -1.50 18.17 11.23
N LYS A 79 -0.89 17.09 11.72
CA LYS A 79 0.56 16.83 11.58
C LYS A 79 0.92 15.36 11.40
N GLY A 80 -0.06 14.45 11.41
CA GLY A 80 0.15 13.01 11.41
C GLY A 80 0.53 12.40 10.06
N GLU A 81 0.41 13.15 8.95
CA GLU A 81 0.59 12.56 7.60
C GLU A 81 1.95 11.87 7.41
N THR A 82 3.04 12.52 7.84
CA THR A 82 4.38 11.91 7.76
C THR A 82 4.54 10.73 8.73
N ALA A 83 3.83 10.75 9.86
CA ALA A 83 3.90 9.71 10.87
C ALA A 83 3.09 8.45 10.49
N VAL A 84 2.12 8.54 9.57
CA VAL A 84 1.38 7.38 9.05
C VAL A 84 2.33 6.44 8.30
N ASP A 85 3.15 6.99 7.39
CA ASP A 85 4.14 6.20 6.65
C ASP A 85 5.13 5.51 7.60
N ASP A 86 5.65 6.24 8.60
CA ASP A 86 6.58 5.72 9.60
C ASP A 86 5.93 4.62 10.46
N PHE A 87 4.71 4.84 10.94
CA PHE A 87 3.92 3.85 11.67
C PHE A 87 3.71 2.56 10.86
N VAL A 88 3.31 2.66 9.60
CA VAL A 88 3.06 1.50 8.75
C VAL A 88 4.35 0.70 8.51
N VAL A 89 5.47 1.39 8.30
CA VAL A 89 6.77 0.73 8.15
C VAL A 89 7.15 -0.03 9.43
N GLU A 90 6.96 0.57 10.60
CA GLU A 90 7.27 -0.08 11.88
C GLU A 90 6.33 -1.25 12.16
N LEU A 91 5.03 -1.08 11.87
CA LEU A 91 4.04 -2.14 11.95
C LEU A 91 4.47 -3.36 11.13
N PHE A 92 4.95 -3.18 9.89
CA PHE A 92 5.42 -4.29 9.08
C PHE A 92 6.67 -4.98 9.62
N LYS A 93 7.55 -4.26 10.34
CA LYS A 93 8.69 -4.89 11.03
C LYS A 93 8.21 -5.72 12.21
N VAL A 94 7.34 -5.16 13.05
CA VAL A 94 6.78 -5.83 14.23
C VAL A 94 6.01 -7.08 13.84
N LEU A 95 5.21 -7.02 12.77
CA LEU A 95 4.47 -8.17 12.24
C LEU A 95 5.36 -9.22 11.54
N GLY A 96 6.66 -8.95 11.38
CA GLY A 96 7.61 -9.86 10.74
C GLY A 96 7.54 -9.91 9.21
N TYR A 97 6.86 -8.94 8.59
CA TYR A 97 6.74 -8.86 7.13
C TYR A 97 7.98 -8.27 6.47
N VAL A 98 8.72 -7.45 7.22
CA VAL A 98 10.04 -6.96 6.82
C VAL A 98 11.10 -7.89 7.40
N HIS A 99 11.90 -8.48 6.52
CA HIS A 99 13.00 -9.38 6.89
C HIS A 99 14.04 -9.42 5.76
N ARG A 100 15.05 -10.30 5.86
CA ARG A 100 16.20 -10.35 4.93
C ARG A 100 15.83 -10.24 3.43
N GLN A 101 14.71 -10.84 3.01
CA GLN A 101 14.25 -10.86 1.62
C GLN A 101 13.10 -9.90 1.33
N ARG A 102 12.54 -9.22 2.33
CA ARG A 102 11.39 -8.32 2.17
C ARG A 102 11.68 -6.97 2.79
N LEU A 103 11.54 -5.92 1.98
CA LEU A 103 11.80 -4.56 2.41
C LEU A 103 10.50 -3.76 2.38
N ALA A 104 10.20 -3.06 3.46
CA ALA A 104 9.26 -1.94 3.41
C ALA A 104 9.96 -0.75 2.72
N ARG A 105 9.27 -0.10 1.79
CA ARG A 105 9.75 1.11 1.11
C ARG A 105 8.65 2.15 1.10
N THR A 106 9.04 3.41 1.28
CA THR A 106 8.16 4.57 1.16
C THR A 106 8.36 5.29 -0.16
N ARG A 107 7.32 5.98 -0.66
CA ARG A 107 7.36 6.91 -1.81
C ARG A 107 8.06 6.33 -3.06
N VAL A 108 7.67 5.12 -3.45
CA VAL A 108 8.27 4.44 -4.61
C VAL A 108 7.55 4.83 -5.90
N ASP A 109 8.30 5.40 -6.85
CA ASP A 109 7.78 5.68 -8.19
C ASP A 109 7.64 4.39 -9.03
N LEU A 110 6.42 4.15 -9.48
CA LEU A 110 6.02 3.04 -10.32
C LEU A 110 5.64 3.55 -11.70
N PRO A 111 6.28 3.08 -12.77
CA PRO A 111 5.87 3.41 -14.12
C PRO A 111 4.43 2.93 -14.38
N LEU A 112 3.61 3.83 -14.91
CA LEU A 112 2.23 3.56 -15.28
C LEU A 112 2.07 3.94 -16.77
N LEU A 113 1.56 3.02 -17.58
CA LEU A 113 1.33 3.25 -19.00
C LEU A 113 -0.16 3.52 -19.23
N ILE A 114 -0.51 4.76 -19.57
CA ILE A 114 -1.89 5.17 -19.86
C ILE A 114 -1.90 5.90 -21.20
N CYS A 115 -2.86 5.56 -22.07
CA CYS A 115 -3.04 6.25 -23.35
C CYS A 115 -1.75 6.31 -24.19
N SER A 116 -0.89 5.28 -24.10
CA SER A 116 0.43 5.20 -24.75
C SER A 116 1.47 6.19 -24.24
N GLU A 117 1.23 6.85 -23.11
CA GLU A 117 2.18 7.71 -22.41
C GLU A 117 2.65 7.05 -21.11
N GLN A 118 3.96 7.15 -20.88
CA GLN A 118 4.57 6.67 -19.65
C GLN A 118 4.57 7.79 -18.60
N ILE A 119 3.84 7.54 -17.54
CA ILE A 119 3.69 8.41 -16.37
C ILE A 119 4.10 7.61 -15.12
N TYR A 120 3.86 8.18 -13.94
CA TYR A 120 4.21 7.54 -12.67
C TYR A 120 3.03 7.51 -11.69
N ALA A 121 3.01 6.47 -10.87
CA ALA A 121 2.23 6.41 -9.63
C ALA A 121 3.22 6.26 -8.47
N THR A 122 3.09 7.07 -7.43
CA THR A 122 4.00 7.08 -6.29
C THR A 122 3.29 6.44 -5.09
N THR A 123 3.77 5.28 -4.66
CA THR A 123 3.15 4.54 -3.54
C THR A 123 3.51 5.18 -2.21
N ASP A 124 2.61 5.21 -1.24
CA ASP A 124 2.96 5.70 0.10
C ASP A 124 3.88 4.71 0.82
N VAL A 125 3.45 3.46 1.01
CA VAL A 125 4.29 2.36 1.51
C VAL A 125 4.09 1.09 0.67
N CYS A 126 5.16 0.33 0.43
CA CYS A 126 5.06 -0.98 -0.21
C CYS A 126 6.02 -2.02 0.39
N ILE A 127 5.66 -3.30 0.26
CA ILE A 127 6.56 -4.43 0.55
C ILE A 127 7.14 -4.95 -0.77
N LEU A 128 8.47 -4.90 -0.87
CA LEU A 128 9.24 -5.44 -1.99
C LEU A 128 9.88 -6.77 -1.58
N ASP A 129 9.59 -7.84 -2.33
CA ASP A 129 10.38 -9.07 -2.28
C ASP A 129 11.67 -8.88 -3.08
N ARG A 130 12.83 -8.93 -2.43
CA ARG A 130 14.15 -8.77 -3.06
C ARG A 130 14.55 -9.94 -3.93
N SER A 131 14.07 -11.14 -3.61
CA SER A 131 14.44 -12.37 -4.34
C SER A 131 13.78 -12.40 -5.71
N GLN A 132 12.54 -11.94 -5.79
CA GLN A 132 11.77 -11.84 -7.03
C GLN A 132 11.80 -10.42 -7.62
N ASN A 133 12.26 -9.44 -6.84
CA ASN A 133 12.13 -8.01 -7.13
C ASN A 133 10.67 -7.63 -7.43
N ASP A 134 9.72 -8.22 -6.72
CA ASP A 134 8.28 -8.03 -6.93
C ASP A 134 7.68 -7.22 -5.79
N ILE A 135 6.75 -6.32 -6.13
CA ILE A 135 5.93 -5.61 -5.14
C ILE A 135 4.80 -6.54 -4.71
N LEU A 136 4.75 -6.87 -3.42
CA LEU A 136 3.78 -7.80 -2.81
C LEU A 136 2.57 -7.06 -2.21
N LEU A 137 2.83 -5.92 -1.57
CA LEU A 137 1.83 -5.16 -0.82
C LEU A 137 1.96 -3.68 -1.14
N LEU A 138 0.82 -3.00 -1.27
CA LEU A 138 0.71 -1.56 -1.42
C LEU A 138 -0.15 -1.02 -0.27
N VAL A 139 0.31 0.03 0.38
CA VAL A 139 -0.47 0.81 1.34
C VAL A 139 -0.53 2.21 0.82
N GLN A 140 -1.73 2.78 0.90
CA GLN A 140 -1.97 4.16 0.58
C GLN A 140 -2.58 4.84 1.80
N GLU A 141 -2.01 5.97 2.18
CA GLU A 141 -2.57 6.86 3.17
C GLU A 141 -3.85 7.51 2.61
N ASP A 142 -4.92 7.51 3.40
CA ASP A 142 -6.13 8.20 2.98
C ASP A 142 -5.93 9.72 3.06
N LYS A 143 -5.85 10.36 1.88
CA LYS A 143 -5.84 11.81 1.76
C LYS A 143 -7.23 12.31 2.10
N ARG A 144 -7.36 12.79 3.34
CA ARG A 144 -8.60 13.22 4.03
C ARG A 144 -9.52 14.17 3.26
N SER A 145 -9.07 14.73 2.13
CA SER A 145 -9.87 15.61 1.29
C SER A 145 -10.88 14.86 0.42
N GLU A 146 -10.58 13.66 -0.10
CA GLU A 146 -11.47 12.95 -1.05
C GLU A 146 -11.30 11.42 -1.06
N PRO A 147 -12.12 10.67 -0.29
CA PRO A 147 -12.03 9.19 -0.20
C PRO A 147 -12.15 8.46 -1.55
N ILE A 148 -12.85 9.09 -2.50
CA ILE A 148 -13.05 8.56 -3.86
C ILE A 148 -11.79 8.71 -4.71
N SER A 149 -11.04 9.79 -4.53
CA SER A 149 -9.78 10.04 -5.22
C SER A 149 -8.67 9.18 -4.63
N ALA A 150 -8.67 8.92 -3.32
CA ALA A 150 -7.80 7.93 -2.69
C ALA A 150 -7.97 6.53 -3.31
N ARG A 151 -9.21 6.08 -3.52
CA ARG A 151 -9.48 4.82 -4.23
C ARG A 151 -8.95 4.81 -5.68
N ALA A 152 -9.10 5.91 -6.40
CA ALA A 152 -8.64 6.00 -7.78
C ALA A 152 -7.11 5.94 -7.89
N GLN A 153 -6.42 6.64 -6.98
CA GLN A 153 -4.96 6.59 -6.81
C GLN A 153 -4.49 5.15 -6.50
N LEU A 154 -5.18 4.46 -5.58
CA LEU A 154 -4.84 3.10 -5.17
C LEU A 154 -4.87 2.12 -6.33
N VAL A 155 -5.90 2.23 -7.16
CA VAL A 155 -6.06 1.43 -8.36
C VAL A 155 -4.94 1.75 -9.36
N ALA A 156 -4.58 3.02 -9.53
CA ALA A 156 -3.48 3.43 -10.40
C ALA A 156 -2.14 2.81 -9.96
N GLU A 157 -1.84 2.85 -8.66
CA GLU A 157 -0.65 2.24 -8.06
C GLU A 157 -0.64 0.72 -8.22
N ALA A 158 -1.78 0.05 -8.00
CA ALA A 158 -1.93 -1.38 -8.19
C ALA A 158 -1.62 -1.82 -9.63
N VAL A 159 -2.17 -1.10 -10.60
CA VAL A 159 -1.92 -1.35 -12.03
C VAL A 159 -0.44 -1.11 -12.35
N ALA A 160 0.16 -0.04 -11.82
CA ALA A 160 1.58 0.28 -12.01
C ALA A 160 2.49 -0.82 -11.42
N ALA A 161 2.18 -1.31 -10.22
CA ALA A 161 2.91 -2.39 -9.57
C ALA A 161 2.80 -3.70 -10.36
N PHE A 162 1.61 -4.05 -10.82
CA PHE A 162 1.38 -5.23 -11.64
C PHE A 162 2.19 -5.20 -12.94
N ASN A 163 2.15 -4.07 -13.66
CA ASN A 163 2.91 -3.87 -14.89
C ASN A 163 4.41 -3.96 -14.64
N LYS A 164 4.90 -3.34 -13.55
CA LYS A 164 6.31 -3.37 -13.17
C LYS A 164 6.79 -4.78 -12.82
N ASN A 165 5.98 -5.54 -12.07
CA ASN A 165 6.27 -6.94 -11.76
C ASN A 165 6.34 -7.78 -13.05
N ASN A 166 5.37 -7.64 -13.96
CA ASN A 166 5.38 -8.39 -15.22
C ASN A 166 6.56 -8.04 -16.13
N ALA A 167 6.90 -6.75 -16.28
CA ALA A 167 8.07 -6.33 -17.04
C ALA A 167 9.38 -6.93 -16.47
N ARG A 168 9.49 -7.03 -15.13
CA ARG A 168 10.65 -7.66 -14.48
C ARG A 168 10.70 -9.16 -14.71
N ARG A 169 9.56 -9.85 -14.59
CA ARG A 169 9.43 -11.28 -14.87
C ARG A 169 9.86 -11.60 -16.29
N GLU A 170 9.38 -10.84 -17.27
CA GLU A 170 9.76 -10.97 -18.67
C GLU A 170 11.26 -10.76 -18.89
N ALA A 171 11.84 -9.72 -18.25
CA ALA A 171 13.28 -9.48 -18.30
C ALA A 171 14.12 -10.63 -17.69
N MET A 172 13.53 -11.40 -16.78
CA MET A 172 14.12 -12.61 -16.19
C MET A 172 13.78 -13.90 -16.96
N GLY A 173 13.08 -13.81 -18.09
CA GLY A 173 12.63 -14.97 -18.88
C GLY A 173 11.51 -15.79 -18.24
N LEU A 174 10.82 -15.22 -17.24
CA LEU A 174 9.66 -15.83 -16.59
C LEU A 174 8.38 -15.43 -17.30
N SER A 175 7.38 -16.30 -17.29
CA SER A 175 6.05 -15.97 -17.81
C SER A 175 5.40 -14.84 -17.00
N PRO A 176 4.73 -13.87 -17.66
CA PRO A 176 4.00 -12.82 -16.96
C PRO A 176 2.87 -13.41 -16.11
N LEU A 177 2.55 -12.74 -15.01
CA LEU A 177 1.38 -13.05 -14.20
C LEU A 177 0.12 -12.69 -14.99
N VAL A 178 -0.85 -13.60 -15.00
CA VAL A 178 -2.18 -13.36 -15.60
C VAL A 178 -3.09 -12.61 -14.62
N SER A 179 -2.86 -12.80 -13.32
CA SER A 179 -3.53 -12.10 -12.24
C SER A 179 -2.61 -12.01 -11.02
N LYS A 180 -2.87 -11.02 -10.16
CA LYS A 180 -2.25 -10.89 -8.85
C LYS A 180 -3.24 -10.25 -7.89
N VAL A 181 -3.43 -10.86 -6.73
CA VAL A 181 -4.16 -10.22 -5.64
C VAL A 181 -3.17 -9.30 -4.93
N SER A 182 -3.49 -8.01 -4.87
CA SER A 182 -2.74 -7.05 -4.05
C SER A 182 -3.66 -6.63 -2.92
N TYR A 183 -3.12 -6.63 -1.71
CA TYR A 183 -3.85 -6.21 -0.53
C TYR A 183 -3.64 -4.72 -0.30
N PHE A 184 -4.67 -4.06 0.22
CA PHE A 184 -4.65 -2.63 0.46
C PHE A 184 -5.18 -2.34 1.86
N LEU A 185 -4.46 -1.50 2.59
CA LEU A 185 -4.90 -0.98 3.88
C LEU A 185 -5.17 0.51 3.67
N SER A 186 -6.44 0.90 3.79
CA SER A 186 -6.87 2.30 3.82
C SER A 186 -7.21 2.64 5.26
N TRP A 187 -6.42 3.50 5.88
CA TRP A 187 -6.70 4.00 7.23
C TRP A 187 -7.56 5.25 7.12
N LEU A 188 -8.88 5.08 7.27
CA LEU A 188 -9.77 6.20 7.56
C LEU A 188 -9.51 6.66 9.00
N ILE A 189 -8.69 7.69 9.17
CA ILE A 189 -8.57 8.39 10.45
C ILE A 189 -9.84 9.26 10.58
N GLY A 190 -10.86 8.70 11.24
CA GLY A 190 -12.14 9.35 11.54
C GLY A 190 -12.05 10.36 12.68
#